data_AF-A0A3M9YDC5-F1
#
_entry.id   AF-A0A3M9YDC5-F1
#
_cell.length_a   1.000
_cell.length_b   1.000
_cell.length_c   1.000
_cell.angle_alpha   90.00
_cell.angle_beta   90.00
_cell.angle_gamma   90.00
#
_symmetry.space_group_name_H-M   'P 1'
#
loop_
_entity.id
_entity.type
_entity.pdbx_description
1 polymer ?
#
loop_
_entity_poly.entity_id
_entity_poly.type
_entity_poly.pdbx_seq_one_letter_code
_entity_poly.pdbx_strand_id
1 'polypeptide(L)'
;MVDQLWMWILDEKTIITSFPKRYGTQKYDHSGVHKAIRTKLDRARPNQIRSVFDLGLLVIDECSNTFFDRARKNDRQPQVIDQFSEAIGNVSRDETAAFERLYKWTNNASKIYRRPGNIEMSELHVPLLDINPEAALHREIEDIKEELEIMIYVVRSHHFVLESFINHVKHMLDGDSLFDTSGATPGQNTTSPTPNAMQARPPAVYNNPEARQHIFRFFELNAKEVQTKIKWRIKELEQLRDSAMSTCEGVKGLLALKQQQAGVVQAWMSLKQSEETVRQGRSIMLFTVVTIVFLPLTFTAAIFGMNAMELGADGSLKLAEEFAVMCKSRPARIRGQHANKATVPISIVIITITLAIAFSTWIRTFLWSIWHVAWFGIVTKTPIYNSWLDMGLTSDSVYKHAISVTSKLKDQ
;
A
#
# COMPACT_ATOMS: atom_id res chain seq x y z
N MET A 1 -26.19 -3.37 -9.35
CA MET A 1 -26.94 -2.99 -10.57
C MET A 1 -27.59 -1.65 -10.28
N VAL A 2 -27.34 -0.67 -11.14
CA VAL A 2 -27.79 0.73 -11.00
C VAL A 2 -29.26 0.85 -11.43
N ASP A 3 -30.07 1.61 -10.70
CA ASP A 3 -31.45 1.90 -11.08
C ASP A 3 -31.46 2.86 -12.29
N GLN A 4 -32.25 2.52 -13.31
CA GLN A 4 -32.33 3.29 -14.56
C GLN A 4 -33.62 4.09 -14.63
N LEU A 5 -33.55 5.28 -15.22
CA LEU A 5 -34.71 6.08 -15.61
C LEU A 5 -34.74 6.21 -17.13
N TRP A 6 -35.84 5.79 -17.74
CA TRP A 6 -36.17 6.13 -19.13
C TRP A 6 -37.31 7.15 -19.11
N MET A 7 -37.12 8.29 -19.77
CA MET A 7 -38.13 9.35 -19.82
C MET A 7 -38.25 9.88 -21.25
N TRP A 8 -39.47 9.86 -21.78
CA TRP A 8 -39.80 10.29 -23.13
C TRP A 8 -40.94 11.30 -23.05
N ILE A 9 -40.74 12.49 -23.61
CA ILE A 9 -41.80 13.49 -23.79
C ILE A 9 -42.23 13.39 -25.24
N LEU A 10 -43.44 12.86 -25.46
CA LEU A 10 -43.96 12.64 -26.81
C LEU A 10 -44.65 13.89 -27.34
N ASP A 11 -45.45 14.52 -26.48
CA ASP A 11 -46.27 15.69 -26.80
C ASP A 11 -46.28 16.65 -25.61
N GLU A 12 -46.88 17.84 -25.78
CA GLU A 12 -47.06 18.85 -24.73
C GLU A 12 -47.89 18.36 -23.52
N LYS A 13 -48.59 17.23 -23.65
CA LYS A 13 -49.48 16.66 -22.62
C LYS A 13 -49.12 15.24 -22.19
N THR A 14 -48.13 14.61 -22.82
CA THR A 14 -47.84 13.19 -22.62
C THR A 14 -46.37 12.97 -22.32
N ILE A 15 -46.09 12.40 -21.14
CA ILE A 15 -44.78 11.90 -20.75
C ILE A 15 -44.87 10.41 -20.42
N ILE A 16 -43.91 9.65 -20.93
CA ILE A 16 -43.74 8.24 -20.63
C ILE A 16 -42.47 8.09 -19.81
N THR A 17 -42.62 7.62 -18.57
CA THR A 17 -41.49 7.25 -17.71
C THR A 17 -41.49 5.74 -17.47
N SER A 18 -40.31 5.13 -17.50
CA SER A 18 -40.12 3.72 -17.17
C SER A 18 -39.01 3.56 -16.14
N PHE A 19 -39.35 2.87 -15.06
CA PHE A 19 -38.49 2.51 -13.94
C PHE A 19 -38.35 0.98 -13.92
N PRO A 20 -37.43 0.40 -14.72
CA PRO A 20 -37.25 -1.04 -14.75
C PRO A 20 -36.84 -1.55 -13.36
N LYS A 21 -37.70 -2.38 -12.75
CA LYS A 21 -37.37 -3.08 -11.51
C LYS A 21 -36.42 -4.24 -11.81
N ARG A 22 -35.49 -4.50 -10.89
CA ARG A 22 -34.58 -5.66 -10.99
C ARG A 22 -35.39 -6.96 -11.05
N TYR A 23 -35.16 -7.76 -12.09
CA TYR A 23 -35.75 -9.09 -12.20
C TYR A 23 -35.13 -9.98 -11.10
N GLY A 24 -35.96 -10.51 -10.19
CA GLY A 24 -35.54 -11.55 -9.24
C GLY A 24 -35.06 -11.11 -7.84
N THR A 25 -35.24 -9.87 -7.37
CA THR A 25 -34.89 -9.52 -5.97
C THR A 25 -35.94 -8.64 -5.28
N GLN A 26 -36.55 -9.21 -4.23
CA GLN A 26 -37.30 -8.65 -3.08
C GLN A 26 -38.34 -7.53 -3.26
N LYS A 27 -39.47 -7.67 -2.53
CA LYS A 27 -40.65 -6.79 -2.48
C LYS A 27 -40.41 -5.32 -2.08
N TYR A 28 -39.20 -4.94 -1.67
CA TYR A 28 -38.88 -3.61 -1.14
C TYR A 28 -37.95 -2.86 -2.09
N ASP A 29 -38.44 -1.74 -2.62
CA ASP A 29 -37.71 -0.81 -3.47
C ASP A 29 -36.80 0.06 -2.58
N HIS A 30 -35.49 -0.22 -2.57
CA HIS A 30 -34.50 0.47 -1.72
C HIS A 30 -34.32 1.94 -2.12
N SER A 31 -34.33 2.26 -3.42
CA SER A 31 -34.27 3.64 -3.91
C SER A 31 -35.62 4.33 -3.78
N GLY A 32 -36.71 3.57 -3.90
CA GLY A 32 -38.07 4.04 -3.60
C GLY A 32 -38.48 5.24 -4.47
N VAL A 33 -37.79 5.47 -5.59
CA VAL A 33 -37.94 6.67 -6.44
C VAL A 33 -39.37 6.79 -6.94
N HIS A 34 -39.93 5.67 -7.40
CA HIS A 34 -41.31 5.64 -7.88
C HIS A 34 -42.33 5.91 -6.76
N LYS A 35 -42.11 5.40 -5.54
CA LYS A 35 -42.95 5.70 -4.37
C LYS A 35 -42.80 7.17 -3.96
N ALA A 36 -41.60 7.73 -4.05
CA ALA A 36 -41.30 9.12 -3.73
C ALA A 36 -42.00 10.08 -4.69
N ILE A 37 -41.86 9.84 -6.00
CA ILE A 37 -42.55 10.58 -7.06
C ILE A 37 -44.07 10.52 -6.84
N ARG A 38 -44.64 9.33 -6.60
CA ARG A 38 -46.07 9.19 -6.32
C ARG A 38 -46.51 9.98 -5.08
N THR A 39 -45.75 9.88 -4.00
CA THR A 39 -46.06 10.61 -2.75
C THR A 39 -45.95 12.12 -2.92
N LYS A 40 -44.96 12.60 -3.71
CA LYS A 40 -44.85 14.03 -4.05
C LYS A 40 -45.99 14.49 -4.95
N LEU A 41 -46.44 13.65 -5.88
CA LEU A 41 -47.58 13.94 -6.74
C LEU A 41 -48.90 13.99 -5.96
N ASP A 42 -49.11 13.05 -5.03
CA ASP A 42 -50.29 13.01 -4.15
C ASP A 42 -50.34 14.22 -3.19
N ARG A 43 -49.18 14.75 -2.80
CA ARG A 43 -49.04 15.95 -1.96
C ARG A 43 -48.94 17.25 -2.76
N ALA A 44 -48.90 17.19 -4.09
CA ALA A 44 -48.74 18.37 -4.92
C ALA A 44 -49.98 19.27 -4.81
N ARG A 45 -49.77 20.58 -4.69
CA ARG A 45 -50.88 21.54 -4.67
C ARG A 45 -51.53 21.61 -6.05
N PRO A 46 -52.86 21.82 -6.15
CA PRO A 46 -53.48 22.13 -7.44
C PRO A 46 -52.79 23.37 -8.01
N ASN A 47 -52.29 23.27 -9.25
CA ASN A 47 -51.49 24.29 -9.97
C ASN A 47 -49.95 24.29 -9.73
N GLN A 48 -49.40 23.27 -9.07
CA GLN A 48 -47.94 23.09 -8.93
C GLN A 48 -47.28 22.50 -10.19
N ILE A 49 -48.02 21.72 -10.98
CA ILE A 49 -47.57 21.14 -12.25
C ILE A 49 -48.45 21.74 -13.34
N ARG A 50 -47.89 22.61 -14.20
CA ARG A 50 -48.65 23.31 -15.25
C ARG A 50 -48.36 22.76 -16.64
N SER A 51 -47.16 22.23 -16.82
CA SER A 51 -46.71 21.59 -18.05
C SER A 51 -46.10 20.22 -17.79
N VAL A 52 -46.06 19.39 -18.84
CA VAL A 52 -45.31 18.14 -18.85
C VAL A 52 -43.82 18.38 -18.57
N PHE A 53 -43.28 19.53 -18.96
CA PHE A 53 -41.90 19.90 -18.67
C PHE A 53 -41.65 20.09 -17.16
N ASP A 54 -42.63 20.61 -16.41
CA ASP A 54 -42.55 20.73 -14.95
C ASP A 54 -42.58 19.35 -14.30
N LEU A 55 -43.37 18.42 -14.84
CA LEU A 55 -43.42 17.03 -14.39
C LEU A 55 -42.09 16.30 -14.68
N GLY A 56 -41.50 16.53 -15.85
CA GLY A 56 -40.16 16.00 -16.19
C GLY A 56 -39.09 16.54 -15.24
N LEU A 57 -39.14 17.84 -14.91
CA LEU A 57 -38.24 18.45 -13.94
C LEU A 57 -38.41 17.85 -12.52
N LEU A 58 -39.66 17.59 -12.10
CA LEU A 58 -39.95 16.93 -10.82
C LEU A 58 -39.37 15.52 -10.77
N VAL A 59 -39.47 14.76 -11.86
CA VAL A 59 -38.89 13.41 -11.95
C VAL A 59 -37.36 13.48 -11.85
N ILE A 60 -36.72 14.41 -12.54
CA ILE A 60 -35.26 14.62 -12.47
C ILE A 60 -34.83 15.06 -11.06
N ASP A 61 -35.57 15.98 -10.43
CA ASP A 61 -35.34 16.42 -9.04
C ASP A 61 -35.42 15.23 -8.08
N GLU A 62 -36.43 14.38 -8.21
CA GLU A 62 -36.59 13.20 -7.35
C GLU A 62 -35.50 12.16 -7.56
N CYS A 63 -35.14 11.84 -8.81
CA CYS A 63 -34.03 10.94 -9.09
C CYS A 63 -32.70 11.47 -8.55
N SER A 64 -32.53 12.79 -8.50
CA SER A 64 -31.35 13.44 -7.94
C SER A 64 -31.42 13.59 -6.41
N ASN A 65 -32.60 13.49 -5.79
CA ASN A 65 -32.83 13.68 -4.35
C ASN A 65 -32.76 12.40 -3.52
N THR A 66 -32.99 11.23 -4.12
CA THR A 66 -33.21 9.97 -3.40
C THR A 66 -32.07 9.56 -2.46
N PHE A 67 -30.83 9.95 -2.76
CA PHE A 67 -29.65 9.63 -1.94
C PHE A 67 -29.22 10.77 -1.00
N PHE A 68 -29.77 11.98 -1.16
CA PHE A 68 -29.29 13.20 -0.49
C PHE A 68 -30.35 13.87 0.39
N ASP A 69 -31.52 13.23 0.57
CA ASP A 69 -32.61 13.80 1.36
C ASP A 69 -32.43 13.54 2.86
N ARG A 70 -31.99 14.58 3.59
CA ARG A 70 -31.83 14.57 5.05
C ARG A 70 -33.18 14.49 5.81
N ALA A 71 -34.30 14.82 5.17
CA ALA A 71 -35.61 14.94 5.83
C ALA A 71 -36.43 13.64 5.83
N ARG A 72 -36.07 12.63 5.03
CA ARG A 72 -36.78 11.33 4.98
C ARG A 72 -36.28 10.40 6.08
N LYS A 73 -36.78 10.61 7.30
CA LYS A 73 -36.51 9.74 8.47
C LYS A 73 -37.28 8.39 8.46
N ASN A 74 -38.20 8.17 7.52
CA ASN A 74 -39.17 7.07 7.61
C ASN A 74 -38.84 5.80 6.82
N ASP A 75 -37.91 5.86 5.86
CA ASP A 75 -37.47 4.67 5.13
C ASP A 75 -35.96 4.49 5.45
N ARG A 76 -35.50 3.24 5.53
CA ARG A 76 -34.11 2.82 5.86
C ARG A 76 -33.07 3.25 4.81
N GLN A 77 -33.18 4.45 4.27
CA GLN A 77 -32.32 5.01 3.25
C GLN A 77 -31.06 5.57 3.93
N PRO A 78 -29.86 5.19 3.47
CA PRO A 78 -28.62 5.72 4.03
C PRO A 78 -28.54 7.22 3.78
N GLN A 79 -28.35 8.02 4.84
CA GLN A 79 -28.03 9.44 4.71
C GLN A 79 -26.56 9.55 4.31
N VAL A 80 -26.33 9.56 3.00
CA VAL A 80 -25.00 9.42 2.41
C VAL A 80 -24.04 10.49 2.95
N ILE A 81 -24.48 11.76 2.95
CA ILE A 81 -23.67 12.89 3.43
C ILE A 81 -23.27 12.73 4.91
N ASP A 82 -24.21 12.34 5.77
CA ASP A 82 -23.94 12.20 7.20
C ASP A 82 -23.05 10.98 7.48
N GLN A 83 -23.21 9.88 6.72
CA GLN A 83 -22.36 8.69 6.81
C GLN A 83 -20.91 8.98 6.41
N PHE A 84 -20.70 9.72 5.32
CA PHE A 84 -19.35 10.13 4.92
C PHE A 84 -18.73 11.08 5.95
N SER A 85 -19.51 12.04 6.47
CA SER A 85 -19.03 12.93 7.53
C SER A 85 -18.67 12.15 8.80
N GLU A 86 -19.44 11.12 9.17
CA GLU A 86 -19.17 10.26 10.32
C GLU A 86 -17.92 9.41 10.10
N ALA A 87 -17.78 8.79 8.92
CA ALA A 87 -16.63 7.97 8.57
C ALA A 87 -15.33 8.78 8.58
N ILE A 88 -15.31 9.96 7.93
CA ILE A 88 -14.16 10.88 7.98
C ILE A 88 -13.86 11.29 9.42
N GLY A 89 -14.90 11.62 10.20
CA GLY A 89 -14.76 11.98 11.61
C GLY A 89 -14.18 10.85 12.47
N ASN A 90 -14.48 9.59 12.15
CA ASN A 90 -13.92 8.42 12.82
C ASN A 90 -12.44 8.25 12.50
N VAL A 91 -12.07 8.28 11.21
CA VAL A 91 -10.67 8.16 10.81
C VAL A 91 -9.83 9.32 11.36
N SER A 92 -10.35 10.55 11.35
CA SER A 92 -9.65 11.71 11.93
C SER A 92 -9.43 11.59 13.44
N ARG A 93 -10.38 10.99 14.16
CA ARG A 93 -10.21 10.72 15.60
C ARG A 93 -9.16 9.65 15.87
N ASP A 94 -9.18 8.59 15.07
CA ASP A 94 -8.22 7.49 15.19
C ASP A 94 -6.80 7.94 14.80
N GLU A 95 -6.67 8.79 13.78
CA GLU A 95 -5.45 9.50 13.42
C GLU A 95 -4.92 10.30 14.62
N THR A 96 -5.76 11.13 15.24
CA THR A 96 -5.38 11.95 16.39
C THR A 96 -4.92 11.07 17.56
N ALA A 97 -5.63 9.97 17.83
CA ALA A 97 -5.26 9.02 18.86
C ALA A 97 -3.92 8.33 18.58
N ALA A 98 -3.66 7.96 17.32
CA ALA A 98 -2.40 7.37 16.89
C ALA A 98 -1.24 8.37 16.98
N PHE A 99 -1.47 9.65 16.63
CA PHE A 99 -0.50 10.72 16.80
C PHE A 99 -0.15 10.94 18.27
N GLU A 100 -1.14 10.94 19.17
CA GLU A 100 -0.90 11.07 20.61
C GLU A 100 -0.08 9.89 21.16
N ARG A 101 -0.38 8.66 20.71
CA ARG A 101 0.42 7.47 21.06
C ARG A 101 1.87 7.62 20.59
N LEU A 102 2.09 8.05 19.35
CA LEU A 102 3.42 8.30 18.80
C LEU A 102 4.17 9.35 19.64
N TYR A 103 3.51 10.45 20.00
CA TYR A 103 4.11 11.52 20.79
C TYR A 103 4.50 11.05 22.20
N LYS A 104 3.61 10.34 22.90
CA LYS A 104 3.88 9.74 24.21
C LYS A 104 5.08 8.78 24.15
N TRP A 105 5.10 7.92 23.14
CA TRP A 105 6.21 7.00 22.92
C TRP A 105 7.53 7.75 22.66
N THR A 106 7.52 8.76 21.78
CA THR A 106 8.70 9.57 21.45
C THR A 106 9.29 10.23 22.70
N ASN A 107 8.42 10.79 23.53
CA ASN A 107 8.84 11.40 24.79
C ASN A 107 9.45 10.37 25.75
N ASN A 108 8.89 9.16 25.82
CA ASN A 108 9.45 8.10 26.65
C ASN A 108 10.78 7.59 26.11
N ALA A 109 10.90 7.39 24.80
CA ALA A 109 12.15 7.03 24.13
C ALA A 109 13.23 8.09 24.40
N SER A 110 12.90 9.38 24.31
CA SER A 110 13.83 10.47 24.62
C SER A 110 14.40 10.41 26.05
N LYS A 111 13.58 9.99 27.03
CA LYS A 111 14.02 9.81 28.42
C LYS A 111 14.97 8.62 28.55
N ILE A 112 14.70 7.55 27.81
CA ILE A 112 15.54 6.35 27.75
C ILE A 112 16.91 6.69 27.13
N TYR A 113 16.94 7.39 25.99
CA TYR A 113 18.17 7.83 25.35
C TYR A 113 19.05 8.70 26.26
N ARG A 114 18.45 9.50 27.14
CA ARG A 114 19.17 10.38 28.07
C ARG A 114 19.70 9.68 29.33
N ARG A 115 19.24 8.46 29.66
CA ARG A 115 19.70 7.73 30.85
C ARG A 115 20.87 6.80 30.48
N PRO A 116 22.06 6.98 31.08
CA PRO A 116 23.14 6.01 30.93
C PRO A 116 22.85 4.80 31.83
N GLY A 117 22.38 3.69 31.26
CA GLY A 117 22.13 2.44 31.99
C GLY A 117 21.72 1.28 31.08
N ASN A 118 21.74 0.05 31.60
CA ASN A 118 21.27 -1.16 30.91
C ASN A 118 19.78 -1.02 30.59
N ILE A 119 19.48 -0.61 29.36
CA ILE A 119 18.12 -0.47 28.85
C ILE A 119 17.72 -1.83 28.27
N GLU A 120 16.61 -2.40 28.75
CA GLU A 120 15.98 -3.54 28.08
C GLU A 120 15.49 -3.11 26.70
N MET A 121 16.22 -3.54 25.67
CA MET A 121 15.94 -3.22 24.26
C MET A 121 14.54 -3.72 23.82
N SER A 122 13.99 -4.72 24.50
CA SER A 122 12.73 -5.37 24.14
C SER A 122 11.50 -4.47 24.26
N GLU A 123 11.48 -3.49 25.17
CA GLU A 123 10.32 -2.58 25.33
C GLU A 123 10.22 -1.54 24.21
N LEU A 124 11.33 -1.22 23.54
CA LEU A 124 11.37 -0.21 22.48
C LEU A 124 10.96 -0.76 21.11
N HIS A 125 10.97 -2.10 20.95
CA HIS A 125 10.91 -2.79 19.66
C HIS A 125 9.50 -2.87 19.05
N VAL A 126 8.44 -2.93 19.85
CA VAL A 126 7.15 -3.49 19.39
C VAL A 126 6.18 -2.46 18.77
N PRO A 127 5.99 -1.25 19.31
CA PRO A 127 4.91 -0.37 18.83
C PRO A 127 5.21 0.39 17.52
N LEU A 128 6.48 0.66 17.22
CA LEU A 128 6.87 1.43 16.02
C LEU A 128 6.93 0.61 14.75
N LEU A 129 7.21 -0.70 14.86
CA LEU A 129 7.32 -1.60 13.72
C LEU A 129 5.96 -2.09 13.23
N ASP A 130 4.93 -2.05 14.08
CA ASP A 130 3.56 -2.39 13.67
C ASP A 130 2.92 -1.19 12.97
N ILE A 131 3.16 -1.10 11.66
CA ILE A 131 2.60 -0.06 10.75
C ILE A 131 1.18 -0.43 10.30
N ASN A 132 0.73 -1.67 10.54
CA ASN A 132 -0.56 -2.16 10.05
C ASN A 132 -1.78 -1.30 10.44
N PRO A 133 -1.92 -0.82 11.69
CA PRO A 133 -3.11 -0.05 12.05
C PRO A 133 -3.15 1.33 11.36
N GLU A 134 -2.03 2.05 11.25
CA GLU A 134 -2.02 3.33 10.54
C GLU A 134 -2.13 3.17 9.03
N ALA A 135 -1.58 2.08 8.47
CA ALA A 135 -1.77 1.73 7.07
C ALA A 135 -3.23 1.40 6.75
N ALA A 136 -3.94 0.73 7.67
CA ALA A 136 -5.37 0.47 7.54
C ALA A 136 -6.19 1.78 7.54
N LEU A 137 -5.89 2.71 8.45
CA LEU A 137 -6.52 4.04 8.47
C LEU A 137 -6.25 4.82 7.18
N HIS A 138 -5.02 4.74 6.65
CA HIS A 138 -4.67 5.39 5.38
C HIS A 138 -5.45 4.81 4.22
N ARG A 139 -5.61 3.48 4.17
CA ARG A 139 -6.43 2.82 3.16
C ARG A 139 -7.89 3.23 3.27
N GLU A 140 -8.44 3.25 4.49
CA GLU A 140 -9.84 3.61 4.72
C GLU A 140 -10.16 5.03 4.25
N ILE A 141 -9.31 6.02 4.55
CA ILE A 141 -9.55 7.39 4.09
C ILE A 141 -9.34 7.57 2.58
N GLU A 142 -8.43 6.81 1.99
CA GLU A 142 -8.22 6.82 0.53
C GLU A 142 -9.42 6.22 -0.19
N ASP A 143 -9.95 5.09 0.31
CA ASP A 143 -11.19 4.47 -0.19
C ASP A 143 -12.37 5.46 -0.07
N ILE A 144 -12.52 6.14 1.08
CA ILE A 144 -13.55 7.18 1.28
C ILE A 144 -13.41 8.32 0.25
N LYS A 145 -12.17 8.77 0.00
CA LYS A 145 -11.91 9.84 -0.97
C LYS A 145 -12.30 9.41 -2.39
N GLU A 146 -11.95 8.20 -2.80
CA GLU A 146 -12.32 7.65 -4.11
C GLU A 146 -13.84 7.56 -4.26
N GLU A 147 -14.56 7.06 -3.25
CA GLU A 147 -16.03 6.98 -3.26
C GLU A 147 -16.68 8.37 -3.35
N LEU A 148 -16.13 9.38 -2.67
CA LEU A 148 -16.59 10.77 -2.78
C LEU A 148 -16.34 11.34 -4.18
N GLU A 149 -15.19 11.06 -4.79
CA GLU A 149 -14.88 11.50 -6.16
C GLU A 149 -15.84 10.87 -7.19
N ILE A 150 -16.13 9.58 -7.04
CA ILE A 150 -17.13 8.87 -7.86
C ILE A 150 -18.50 9.55 -7.71
N MET A 151 -18.90 9.90 -6.49
CA MET A 151 -20.18 10.54 -6.25
C MET A 151 -20.25 11.96 -6.83
N ILE A 152 -19.18 12.75 -6.70
CA ILE A 152 -19.07 14.07 -7.32
C ILE A 152 -19.21 13.94 -8.84
N TYR A 153 -18.56 12.94 -9.45
CA TYR A 153 -18.68 12.67 -10.87
C TYR A 153 -20.14 12.38 -11.27
N VAL A 154 -20.83 11.49 -10.56
CA VAL A 154 -22.24 11.15 -10.84
C VAL A 154 -23.15 12.36 -10.71
N VAL A 155 -23.01 13.16 -9.64
CA VAL A 155 -23.86 14.36 -9.44
C VAL A 155 -23.57 15.43 -10.49
N ARG A 156 -22.33 15.59 -10.93
CA ARG A 156 -21.98 16.47 -12.06
C ARG A 156 -22.60 15.98 -13.37
N SER A 157 -22.62 14.68 -13.63
CA SER A 157 -23.34 14.11 -14.77
C SER A 157 -24.84 14.37 -14.68
N HIS A 158 -25.46 14.25 -13.50
CA HIS A 158 -26.87 14.62 -13.31
C HIS A 158 -27.12 16.11 -13.56
N HIS A 159 -26.23 16.99 -13.10
CA HIS A 159 -26.31 18.43 -13.39
C HIS A 159 -26.22 18.71 -14.91
N PHE A 160 -25.31 18.05 -15.62
CA PHE A 160 -25.17 18.19 -17.07
C PHE A 160 -26.42 17.73 -17.84
N VAL A 161 -27.02 16.61 -17.44
CA VAL A 161 -28.28 16.12 -18.03
C VAL A 161 -29.42 17.10 -17.75
N LEU A 162 -29.52 17.63 -16.54
CA LEU A 162 -30.51 18.65 -16.19
C LEU A 162 -30.33 19.93 -17.02
N GLU A 163 -29.10 20.41 -17.18
CA GLU A 163 -28.79 21.60 -17.98
C GLU A 163 -29.16 21.40 -19.45
N SER A 164 -28.83 20.22 -19.99
CA SER A 164 -29.23 19.81 -21.32
C SER A 164 -30.75 19.81 -21.45
N PHE A 165 -31.48 19.19 -20.51
CA PHE A 165 -32.94 19.18 -20.50
C PHE A 165 -33.53 20.59 -20.49
N ILE A 166 -33.03 21.47 -19.61
CA ILE A 166 -33.49 22.87 -19.52
C ILE A 166 -33.26 23.61 -20.84
N ASN A 167 -32.11 23.43 -21.48
CA ASN A 167 -31.79 24.10 -22.75
C ASN A 167 -32.69 23.61 -23.90
N HIS A 168 -32.97 22.31 -23.99
CA HIS A 168 -33.91 21.78 -24.98
C HIS A 168 -35.33 22.32 -24.75
N VAL A 169 -35.79 22.37 -23.50
CA VAL A 169 -37.11 22.90 -23.16
C VAL A 169 -37.20 24.40 -23.46
N LYS A 170 -36.15 25.17 -23.19
CA LYS A 170 -36.07 26.59 -23.57
C LYS A 170 -36.21 26.76 -25.08
N HIS A 171 -35.48 25.99 -25.88
CA HIS A 171 -35.56 26.06 -27.34
C HIS A 171 -36.94 25.67 -27.88
N MET A 172 -37.63 24.71 -27.25
CA MET A 172 -38.99 24.33 -27.65
C MET A 172 -40.05 25.39 -27.28
N LEU A 173 -39.87 26.09 -26.15
CA LEU A 173 -40.83 27.09 -25.67
C LEU A 173 -40.60 28.50 -26.25
N ASP A 174 -39.36 28.85 -26.59
CA ASP A 174 -38.95 30.14 -27.17
C ASP A 174 -39.02 30.17 -28.71
N GLY A 175 -39.68 29.19 -29.32
CA GLY A 175 -39.75 29.01 -30.78
C GLY A 175 -40.54 30.07 -31.54
N ASP A 176 -40.30 31.36 -31.30
CA ASP A 176 -40.77 32.46 -32.15
C ASP A 176 -39.83 33.71 -32.16
N SER A 177 -38.65 33.67 -31.53
CA SER A 177 -37.74 34.83 -31.46
C SER A 177 -36.47 34.73 -32.32
N LEU A 178 -36.30 33.67 -33.13
CA LEU A 178 -35.07 33.43 -33.92
C LEU A 178 -35.24 33.36 -35.44
N PHE A 179 -36.42 33.68 -35.98
CA PHE A 179 -36.62 33.75 -37.44
C PHE A 179 -36.78 35.16 -38.02
N ASP A 180 -36.64 36.21 -37.21
CA ASP A 180 -36.59 37.57 -37.75
C ASP A 180 -35.31 38.31 -37.29
N THR A 181 -34.54 38.73 -38.29
CA THR A 181 -33.49 39.75 -38.27
C THR A 181 -32.10 39.37 -37.71
N SER A 182 -31.20 38.91 -38.59
CA SER A 182 -30.01 39.67 -39.06
C SER A 182 -28.84 38.77 -39.45
N GLY A 183 -28.41 38.82 -40.72
CA GLY A 183 -27.04 38.44 -41.11
C GLY A 183 -26.92 37.63 -42.40
N ALA A 184 -26.83 38.33 -43.54
CA ALA A 184 -26.46 37.77 -44.83
C ALA A 184 -24.96 37.41 -44.90
N THR A 185 -24.63 36.25 -45.51
CA THR A 185 -23.60 36.16 -46.58
C THR A 185 -23.80 34.89 -47.43
N PRO A 186 -23.48 34.90 -48.74
CA PRO A 186 -23.96 33.94 -49.72
C PRO A 186 -22.94 32.86 -50.13
N GLY A 187 -23.48 31.69 -50.54
CA GLY A 187 -22.83 30.77 -51.48
C GLY A 187 -22.14 29.55 -50.86
N GLN A 188 -22.70 28.35 -51.07
CA GLN A 188 -22.32 27.50 -52.20
C GLN A 188 -23.23 26.26 -52.25
N ASN A 189 -23.69 25.97 -53.45
CA ASN A 189 -24.52 24.82 -53.81
C ASN A 189 -23.67 23.55 -53.82
N THR A 190 -24.16 22.48 -53.20
CA THR A 190 -24.02 21.12 -53.73
C THR A 190 -25.18 20.24 -53.28
N THR A 191 -25.80 19.65 -54.29
CA THR A 191 -27.00 18.83 -54.36
C THR A 191 -26.86 17.45 -53.72
N SER A 192 -27.84 17.01 -52.93
CA SER A 192 -28.79 15.93 -53.32
C SER A 192 -29.85 15.67 -52.22
N PRO A 193 -31.08 15.27 -52.60
CA PRO A 193 -32.25 15.29 -51.73
C PRO A 193 -32.56 13.92 -51.11
N THR A 194 -32.99 13.90 -49.86
CA THR A 194 -33.81 12.80 -49.33
C THR A 194 -35.14 13.42 -48.87
N PRO A 195 -36.25 13.20 -49.58
CA PRO A 195 -37.56 13.60 -49.09
C PRO A 195 -38.03 12.53 -48.09
N ASN A 196 -38.66 12.97 -47.00
CA ASN A 196 -39.33 12.18 -45.94
C ASN A 196 -38.63 12.17 -44.58
N ALA A 197 -38.36 13.35 -44.04
CA ALA A 197 -38.76 13.63 -42.67
C ALA A 197 -39.76 14.78 -42.76
N MET A 198 -41.04 14.43 -42.87
CA MET A 198 -42.14 15.35 -42.66
C MET A 198 -41.90 15.95 -41.27
N GLN A 199 -41.35 17.17 -41.23
CA GLN A 199 -41.12 17.93 -40.01
C GLN A 199 -42.46 17.96 -39.29
N ALA A 200 -42.59 17.15 -38.26
CA ALA A 200 -43.69 17.25 -37.32
C ALA A 200 -43.54 18.62 -36.67
N ARG A 201 -44.26 19.59 -37.22
CA ARG A 201 -44.52 20.87 -36.57
C ARG A 201 -44.97 20.52 -35.14
N PRO A 202 -44.29 20.99 -34.08
CA PRO A 202 -44.74 20.71 -32.73
C PRO A 202 -46.20 21.18 -32.62
N PRO A 203 -47.10 20.36 -32.03
CA PRO A 203 -48.52 20.67 -31.99
C PRO A 203 -48.70 21.96 -31.19
N ALA A 204 -48.99 23.05 -31.89
CA ALA A 204 -49.27 24.34 -31.27
C ALA A 204 -50.58 24.25 -30.47
N VAL A 205 -50.50 24.09 -29.14
CA VAL A 205 -51.68 24.05 -28.26
C VAL A 205 -51.70 25.19 -27.24
N TYR A 206 -50.62 25.94 -27.05
CA TYR A 206 -50.70 27.25 -26.40
C TYR A 206 -51.19 28.31 -27.38
N ASN A 207 -52.46 28.21 -27.75
CA ASN A 207 -53.12 29.16 -28.67
C ASN A 207 -53.12 30.60 -28.15
N ASN A 208 -52.79 30.81 -26.87
CA ASN A 208 -52.61 32.13 -26.27
C ASN A 208 -51.11 32.38 -25.95
N PRO A 209 -50.47 33.38 -26.58
CA PRO A 209 -49.06 33.71 -26.34
C PRO A 209 -48.76 34.06 -24.87
N GLU A 210 -49.71 34.65 -24.15
CA GLU A 210 -49.56 35.00 -22.73
C GLU A 210 -49.48 33.75 -21.83
N ALA A 211 -50.26 32.71 -22.15
CA ALA A 211 -50.24 31.45 -21.40
C ALA A 211 -48.92 30.71 -21.62
N ARG A 212 -48.39 30.72 -22.85
CA ARG A 212 -47.07 30.14 -23.17
C ARG A 212 -45.96 30.83 -22.40
N GLN A 213 -45.98 32.16 -22.35
CA GLN A 213 -44.98 32.93 -21.62
C GLN A 213 -45.08 32.74 -20.10
N HIS A 214 -46.29 32.60 -19.56
CA HIS A 214 -46.47 32.27 -18.15
C HIS A 214 -45.87 30.89 -17.81
N ILE A 215 -46.08 29.88 -18.66
CA ILE A 215 -45.56 28.53 -18.44
C ILE A 215 -44.04 28.51 -18.57
N PHE A 216 -43.49 29.23 -19.55
CA PHE A 216 -42.05 29.40 -19.67
C PHE A 216 -41.43 30.02 -18.42
N ARG A 217 -41.98 31.15 -17.94
CA ARG A 217 -41.46 31.80 -16.71
C ARG A 217 -41.56 30.87 -15.49
N PHE A 218 -42.68 30.15 -15.36
CA PHE A 218 -42.86 29.20 -14.26
C PHE A 218 -41.84 28.06 -14.32
N PHE A 219 -41.67 27.46 -15.50
CA PHE A 219 -40.66 26.43 -15.74
C PHE A 219 -39.25 26.94 -15.44
N GLU A 220 -38.89 28.13 -15.91
CA GLU A 220 -37.56 28.72 -15.70
C GLU A 220 -37.25 28.91 -14.22
N LEU A 221 -38.23 29.37 -13.43
CA LEU A 221 -38.08 29.51 -11.98
C LEU A 221 -37.85 28.16 -11.29
N ASN A 222 -38.67 27.16 -11.60
CA ASN A 222 -38.53 25.82 -11.03
C ASN A 222 -37.18 25.18 -11.44
N ALA A 223 -36.80 25.35 -12.71
CA ALA A 223 -35.54 24.85 -13.25
C ALA A 223 -34.34 25.46 -12.53
N LYS A 224 -34.36 26.78 -12.29
CA LYS A 224 -33.31 27.47 -11.50
C LYS A 224 -33.25 26.97 -10.06
N GLU A 225 -34.40 26.70 -9.43
CA GLU A 225 -34.44 26.16 -8.07
C GLU A 225 -33.77 24.78 -8.00
N VAL A 226 -34.16 23.85 -8.89
CA VAL A 226 -33.57 22.50 -8.94
C VAL A 226 -32.08 22.56 -9.28
N GLN A 227 -31.68 23.40 -10.23
CA GLN A 227 -30.26 23.59 -10.57
C GLN A 227 -29.46 24.11 -9.37
N THR A 228 -30.00 25.08 -8.62
CA THR A 228 -29.34 25.61 -7.41
C THR A 228 -29.19 24.54 -6.33
N LYS A 229 -30.20 23.69 -6.13
CA LYS A 229 -30.12 22.56 -5.19
C LYS A 229 -29.00 21.58 -5.57
N ILE A 230 -28.92 21.18 -6.83
CA ILE A 230 -27.86 20.26 -7.30
C ILE A 230 -26.48 20.91 -7.17
N LYS A 231 -26.33 22.19 -7.54
CA LYS A 231 -25.06 22.92 -7.37
C LYS A 231 -24.62 22.99 -5.91
N TRP A 232 -25.55 23.23 -4.99
CA TRP A 232 -25.24 23.25 -3.56
C TRP A 232 -24.74 21.88 -3.08
N ARG A 233 -25.32 20.78 -3.58
CA ARG A 233 -24.85 19.42 -3.26
C ARG A 233 -23.48 19.09 -3.81
N ILE A 234 -23.18 19.54 -5.04
CA ILE A 234 -21.83 19.39 -5.59
C ILE A 234 -20.84 20.06 -4.65
N LYS A 235 -21.15 21.28 -4.21
CA LYS A 235 -20.31 22.02 -3.26
C LYS A 235 -20.16 21.30 -1.91
N GLU A 236 -21.24 20.73 -1.38
CA GLU A 236 -21.22 19.97 -0.14
C GLU A 236 -20.34 18.70 -0.25
N LEU A 237 -20.45 17.97 -1.35
CA LEU A 237 -19.60 16.81 -1.62
C LEU A 237 -18.13 17.22 -1.82
N GLU A 238 -17.87 18.35 -2.48
CA GLU A 238 -16.52 18.91 -2.61
C GLU A 238 -15.93 19.27 -1.24
N GLN A 239 -16.73 19.84 -0.33
CA GLN A 239 -16.29 20.11 1.05
C GLN A 239 -15.96 18.83 1.84
N LEU A 240 -16.76 17.76 1.67
CA LEU A 240 -16.46 16.47 2.28
C LEU A 240 -15.19 15.85 1.70
N ARG A 241 -15.00 15.93 0.37
CA ARG A 241 -13.77 15.48 -0.30
C ARG A 241 -12.56 16.24 0.23
N ASP A 242 -12.65 17.56 0.37
CA ASP A 242 -11.55 18.39 0.88
C ASP A 242 -11.23 18.03 2.35
N SER A 243 -12.24 17.71 3.15
CA SER A 243 -12.07 17.21 4.51
C SER A 243 -11.38 15.85 4.53
N ALA A 244 -11.81 14.91 3.69
CA ALA A 244 -11.17 13.60 3.54
C ALA A 244 -9.71 13.72 3.06
N MET A 245 -9.44 14.64 2.13
CA MET A 245 -8.10 14.93 1.64
C MET A 245 -7.19 15.43 2.77
N SER A 246 -7.68 16.37 3.59
CA SER A 246 -6.93 16.87 4.75
C SER A 246 -6.62 15.75 5.75
N THR A 247 -7.57 14.85 6.03
CA THR A 247 -7.34 13.68 6.90
C THR A 247 -6.35 12.69 6.27
N CYS A 248 -6.43 12.45 4.95
CA CYS A 248 -5.49 11.60 4.24
C CYS A 248 -4.05 12.15 4.33
N GLU A 249 -3.87 13.45 4.14
CA GLU A 249 -2.57 14.12 4.33
C GLU A 249 -2.07 14.01 5.77
N GLY A 250 -2.97 14.16 6.75
CA GLY A 250 -2.66 13.99 8.18
C GLY A 250 -2.16 12.58 8.51
N VAL A 251 -2.90 11.55 8.10
CA VAL A 251 -2.50 10.14 8.27
C VAL A 251 -1.19 9.82 7.55
N LYS A 252 -0.99 10.36 6.34
CA LYS A 252 0.27 10.20 5.60
C LYS A 252 1.44 10.86 6.32
N GLY A 253 1.23 12.04 6.91
CA GLY A 253 2.20 12.73 7.75
C GLY A 253 2.57 11.91 8.99
N LEU A 254 1.57 11.34 9.67
CA LEU A 254 1.77 10.43 10.81
C LEU A 254 2.61 9.21 10.42
N LEU A 255 2.28 8.56 9.30
CA LEU A 255 3.00 7.40 8.80
C LEU A 255 4.47 7.74 8.50
N ALA A 256 4.73 8.87 7.85
CA ALA A 256 6.08 9.35 7.57
C ALA A 256 6.88 9.59 8.86
N LEU A 257 6.27 10.22 9.87
CA LEU A 257 6.91 10.44 11.17
C LEU A 257 7.23 9.12 11.87
N LYS A 258 6.30 8.16 11.86
CA LYS A 258 6.51 6.83 12.46
C LYS A 258 7.64 6.07 11.77
N GLN A 259 7.71 6.10 10.44
CA GLN A 259 8.80 5.52 9.67
C GLN A 259 10.15 6.20 9.95
N GLN A 260 10.18 7.53 10.01
CA GLN A 260 11.39 8.28 10.35
C GLN A 260 11.90 7.91 11.75
N GLN A 261 11.01 7.78 12.73
CA GLN A 261 11.36 7.36 14.08
C GLN A 261 11.84 5.92 14.14
N ALA A 262 11.16 5.00 13.45
CA ALA A 262 11.60 3.60 13.35
C ALA A 262 13.03 3.50 12.79
N GLY A 263 13.35 4.31 11.76
CA GLY A 263 14.71 4.41 11.21
C GLY A 263 15.74 4.92 12.22
N VAL A 264 15.41 5.97 12.99
CA VAL A 264 16.30 6.49 14.06
C VAL A 264 16.54 5.44 15.14
N VAL A 265 15.49 4.74 15.55
CA VAL A 265 15.56 3.68 16.56
C VAL A 265 16.42 2.53 16.08
N GLN A 266 16.20 2.06 14.85
CA GLN A 266 16.99 0.98 14.23
C GLN A 266 18.48 1.35 14.13
N ALA A 267 18.78 2.60 13.76
CA ALA A 267 20.16 3.09 13.71
C ALA A 267 20.81 3.07 15.10
N TRP A 268 20.10 3.53 16.13
CA TRP A 268 20.61 3.48 17.50
C TRP A 268 20.79 2.05 18.02
N MET A 269 19.89 1.15 17.68
CA MET A 269 20.01 -0.27 18.03
C MET A 269 21.26 -0.89 17.40
N SER A 270 21.52 -0.59 16.13
CA SER A 270 22.74 -1.03 15.43
C SER A 270 24.00 -0.52 16.12
N LEU A 271 24.00 0.73 16.58
CA LEU A 271 25.11 1.28 17.37
C LEU A 271 25.32 0.52 18.68
N LYS A 272 24.23 0.24 19.41
CA LYS A 272 24.30 -0.51 20.68
C LYS A 272 24.76 -1.96 20.47
N GLN A 273 24.26 -2.62 19.44
CA GLN A 273 24.70 -3.98 19.08
C GLN A 273 26.18 -4.00 18.67
N SER A 274 26.65 -2.98 17.96
CA SER A 274 28.07 -2.81 17.60
C SER A 274 28.94 -2.63 18.84
N GLU A 275 28.51 -1.83 19.82
CA GLU A 275 29.21 -1.64 21.09
C GLU A 275 29.35 -2.96 21.86
N GLU A 276 28.27 -3.75 21.97
CA GLU A 276 28.33 -5.08 22.60
C GLU A 276 29.19 -6.05 21.79
N THR A 277 29.16 -5.98 20.45
CA THR A 277 30.03 -6.81 19.58
C THR A 277 31.51 -6.47 19.81
N VAL A 278 31.86 -5.19 19.96
CA VAL A 278 33.23 -4.76 20.30
C VAL A 278 33.61 -5.28 21.69
N ARG A 279 32.71 -5.17 22.67
CA ARG A 279 32.95 -5.66 24.04
C ARG A 279 33.14 -7.18 24.06
N GLN A 280 32.31 -7.92 23.33
CA GLN A 280 32.44 -9.36 23.12
C GLN A 280 33.76 -9.71 22.41
N GLY A 281 34.16 -8.94 21.40
CA GLY A 281 35.44 -9.09 20.72
C GLY A 281 36.64 -8.94 21.68
N ARG A 282 36.56 -8.01 22.65
CA ARG A 282 37.58 -7.87 23.71
C ARG A 282 37.61 -9.09 24.63
N SER A 283 36.46 -9.65 25.00
CA SER A 283 36.41 -10.88 25.81
C SER A 283 37.02 -12.08 25.07
N ILE A 284 36.73 -12.23 23.78
CA ILE A 284 37.34 -13.28 22.93
C ILE A 284 38.86 -13.08 22.85
N MET A 285 39.33 -11.83 22.67
CA MET A 285 40.76 -11.51 22.64
C MET A 285 41.47 -11.82 23.96
N LEU A 286 40.84 -11.55 25.11
CA LEU A 286 41.42 -11.92 26.41
C LEU A 286 41.56 -13.44 26.54
N PHE A 287 40.50 -14.18 26.16
CA PHE A 287 40.50 -15.64 26.19
C PHE A 287 41.59 -16.23 25.26
N THR A 288 41.79 -15.67 24.07
CA THR A 288 42.83 -16.13 23.15
C THR A 288 44.23 -15.85 23.68
N VAL A 289 44.49 -14.68 24.28
CA VAL A 289 45.80 -14.36 24.90
C VAL A 289 46.11 -15.32 26.04
N VAL A 290 45.16 -15.55 26.94
CA VAL A 290 45.30 -16.52 28.04
C VAL A 290 45.59 -17.90 27.48
N THR A 291 44.85 -18.36 26.47
CA THR A 291 45.06 -19.67 25.86
C THR A 291 46.45 -19.80 25.22
N ILE A 292 46.94 -18.78 24.51
CA ILE A 292 48.27 -18.78 23.87
C ILE A 292 49.40 -18.89 24.91
N VAL A 293 49.27 -18.25 26.07
CA VAL A 293 50.29 -18.29 27.14
C VAL A 293 50.21 -19.60 27.94
N PHE A 294 49.00 -20.03 28.30
CA PHE A 294 48.82 -21.21 29.14
C PHE A 294 49.05 -22.52 28.39
N LEU A 295 48.88 -22.56 27.07
CA LEU A 295 49.04 -23.80 26.30
C LEU A 295 50.49 -24.34 26.35
N PRO A 296 51.55 -23.53 26.14
CA PRO A 296 52.93 -23.95 26.39
C PRO A 296 53.21 -24.29 27.86
N LEU A 297 52.70 -23.49 28.81
CA LEU A 297 52.89 -23.73 30.25
C LEU A 297 52.26 -25.05 30.71
N THR A 298 51.07 -25.39 30.19
CA THR A 298 50.37 -26.65 30.48
C THR A 298 51.15 -27.83 29.90
N PHE A 299 51.75 -27.66 28.71
CA PHE A 299 52.66 -28.66 28.15
C PHE A 299 53.88 -28.86 29.05
N THR A 300 54.53 -27.78 29.49
CA THR A 300 55.67 -27.85 30.40
C THR A 300 55.31 -28.50 31.74
N ALA A 301 54.16 -28.17 32.32
CA ALA A 301 53.67 -28.83 33.54
C ALA A 301 53.39 -30.32 33.32
N ALA A 302 52.87 -30.71 32.16
CA ALA A 302 52.68 -32.12 31.80
C ALA A 302 54.02 -32.87 31.66
N ILE A 303 55.08 -32.22 31.15
CA ILE A 303 56.43 -32.81 31.14
C ILE A 303 56.93 -33.06 32.56
N PHE A 304 56.78 -32.08 33.46
CA PHE A 304 57.25 -32.19 34.84
C PHE A 304 56.41 -33.12 35.72
N GLY A 305 55.16 -33.38 35.37
CA GLY A 305 54.29 -34.34 36.05
C GLY A 305 54.49 -35.80 35.62
N MET A 306 55.37 -36.07 34.66
CA MET A 306 55.65 -37.41 34.15
C MET A 306 56.59 -38.17 35.12
N ASN A 307 56.38 -39.48 35.30
CA ASN A 307 57.17 -40.31 36.22
C ASN A 307 58.53 -40.71 35.62
N ALA A 308 59.37 -39.70 35.36
CA ALA A 308 60.68 -39.87 34.76
C ALA A 308 61.78 -40.02 35.81
N MET A 309 62.72 -40.93 35.56
CA MET A 309 63.87 -41.21 36.44
C MET A 309 64.79 -40.00 36.67
N GLU A 310 64.72 -38.98 35.81
CA GLU A 310 65.50 -37.73 35.91
C GLU A 310 64.83 -36.68 36.81
N LEU A 311 63.54 -36.83 37.13
CA LEU A 311 62.72 -35.86 37.87
C LEU A 311 62.28 -36.38 39.26
N GLY A 312 62.46 -37.67 39.57
CA GLY A 312 62.13 -38.25 40.88
C GLY A 312 62.86 -39.58 41.16
N ALA A 313 63.03 -39.91 42.44
CA ALA A 313 63.84 -41.04 42.89
C ALA A 313 63.25 -42.44 42.58
N ASP A 314 61.95 -42.52 42.28
CA ASP A 314 61.21 -43.77 41.97
C ASP A 314 60.69 -43.83 40.51
N GLY A 315 61.34 -43.13 39.57
CA GLY A 315 60.97 -43.16 38.16
C GLY A 315 61.47 -44.42 37.43
N SER A 316 60.58 -45.15 36.75
CA SER A 316 60.94 -46.46 36.15
C SER A 316 61.59 -46.37 34.77
N LEU A 317 61.52 -45.23 34.08
CA LEU A 317 62.01 -45.03 32.71
C LEU A 317 62.74 -43.69 32.57
N LYS A 318 63.75 -43.62 31.70
CA LYS A 318 64.43 -42.35 31.36
C LYS A 318 63.49 -41.45 30.56
N LEU A 319 63.58 -40.14 30.77
CA LEU A 319 62.75 -39.12 30.11
C LEU A 319 62.87 -39.20 28.58
N ALA A 320 64.07 -39.50 28.08
CA ALA A 320 64.33 -39.78 26.67
C ALA A 320 63.67 -41.06 26.16
N GLU A 321 63.51 -42.10 26.98
CA GLU A 321 62.81 -43.34 26.63
C GLU A 321 61.29 -43.17 26.67
N GLU A 322 60.75 -42.44 27.64
CA GLU A 322 59.31 -42.11 27.70
C GLU A 322 58.88 -41.23 26.53
N PHE A 323 59.65 -40.18 26.19
CA PHE A 323 59.40 -39.41 24.97
C PHE A 323 59.62 -40.24 23.71
N ALA A 324 60.60 -41.15 23.68
CA ALA A 324 60.79 -42.05 22.54
C ALA A 324 59.63 -43.04 22.37
N VAL A 325 58.98 -43.48 23.46
CA VAL A 325 57.78 -44.33 23.43
C VAL A 325 56.54 -43.51 23.06
N MET A 326 56.39 -42.28 23.57
CA MET A 326 55.29 -41.37 23.22
C MET A 326 55.38 -40.88 21.76
N CYS A 327 56.59 -40.68 21.23
CA CYS A 327 56.82 -40.32 19.82
C CYS A 327 56.82 -41.53 18.89
N LYS A 328 57.10 -42.75 19.39
CA LYS A 328 56.82 -44.01 18.69
C LYS A 328 55.36 -44.43 18.93
N SER A 329 54.44 -43.77 18.24
CA SER A 329 53.19 -44.47 17.87
C SER A 329 53.58 -45.74 17.11
N ARG A 330 53.35 -46.90 17.73
CA ARG A 330 53.72 -48.24 17.20
C ARG A 330 53.46 -48.34 15.70
N PRO A 331 54.48 -48.48 14.83
CA PRO A 331 54.25 -49.05 13.52
C PRO A 331 53.96 -50.54 13.73
N ALA A 332 52.87 -51.03 13.15
CA ALA A 332 52.62 -52.46 13.06
C ALA A 332 53.85 -53.15 12.44
N ARG A 333 54.27 -54.23 13.10
CA ARG A 333 55.43 -55.08 12.84
C ARG A 333 55.51 -55.53 11.37
N ILE A 334 56.46 -54.99 10.59
CA ILE A 334 57.02 -55.69 9.43
C ILE A 334 58.55 -55.58 9.46
N ARG A 335 59.16 -56.74 9.21
CA ARG A 335 60.54 -57.15 9.43
C ARG A 335 61.48 -56.55 8.38
N GLY A 336 62.60 -55.96 8.83
CA GLY A 336 63.80 -55.80 7.99
C GLY A 336 64.33 -54.36 7.80
N GLN A 337 65.46 -54.10 8.46
CA GLN A 337 66.62 -53.37 7.94
C GLN A 337 66.63 -51.81 7.89
N HIS A 338 67.65 -51.28 8.58
CA HIS A 338 68.26 -49.92 8.59
C HIS A 338 67.38 -48.69 8.31
N ALA A 339 67.14 -47.88 9.34
CA ALA A 339 67.12 -46.42 9.20
C ALA A 339 67.20 -45.72 10.58
N ASN A 340 68.25 -44.94 10.79
CA ASN A 340 68.18 -43.79 11.70
C ASN A 340 67.16 -42.80 11.11
N LYS A 341 65.91 -42.84 11.59
CA LYS A 341 64.91 -41.82 11.31
C LYS A 341 64.25 -41.42 12.62
N ALA A 342 64.75 -40.32 13.20
CA ALA A 342 64.08 -39.62 14.28
C ALA A 342 62.68 -39.23 13.77
N THR A 343 61.65 -39.93 14.25
CA THR A 343 60.27 -39.66 13.89
C THR A 343 59.78 -38.59 14.87
N VAL A 344 59.77 -37.34 14.44
CA VAL A 344 59.19 -36.23 15.21
C VAL A 344 57.73 -36.59 15.46
N PRO A 345 57.21 -36.49 16.71
CA PRO A 345 55.83 -36.85 16.99
C PRO A 345 54.92 -36.03 16.10
N ILE A 346 53.94 -36.70 15.52
CA ILE A 346 53.00 -36.13 14.55
C ILE A 346 52.33 -34.87 15.15
N SER A 347 52.14 -34.85 16.47
CA SER A 347 51.65 -33.68 17.21
C SER A 347 52.58 -32.47 17.15
N ILE A 348 53.89 -32.59 17.30
CA ILE A 348 54.83 -31.44 17.20
C ILE A 348 54.85 -30.89 15.77
N VAL A 349 54.81 -31.77 14.77
CA VAL A 349 54.75 -31.36 13.36
C VAL A 349 53.43 -30.64 13.07
N ILE A 350 52.30 -31.19 13.52
CA ILE A 350 51.00 -30.54 13.35
C ILE A 350 50.93 -29.22 14.12
N ILE A 351 51.42 -29.15 15.35
CA ILE A 351 51.42 -27.94 16.19
C ILE A 351 52.31 -26.86 15.55
N THR A 352 53.52 -27.19 15.13
CA THR A 352 54.43 -26.21 14.47
C THR A 352 53.86 -25.71 13.15
N ILE A 353 53.27 -26.59 12.33
CA ILE A 353 52.62 -26.20 11.08
C ILE A 353 51.38 -25.33 11.35
N THR A 354 50.54 -25.71 12.31
CA THR A 354 49.34 -24.93 12.65
C THR A 354 49.68 -23.57 13.26
N LEU A 355 50.71 -23.48 14.11
CA LEU A 355 51.18 -22.22 14.68
C LEU A 355 51.81 -21.31 13.61
N ALA A 356 52.58 -21.90 12.69
CA ALA A 356 53.16 -21.16 11.56
C ALA A 356 52.07 -20.59 10.63
N ILE A 357 51.02 -21.37 10.34
CA ILE A 357 49.87 -20.92 9.54
C ILE A 357 49.06 -19.85 10.29
N ALA A 358 48.90 -19.99 11.62
CA ALA A 358 48.11 -19.07 12.43
C ALA A 358 48.76 -17.69 12.61
N PHE A 359 50.08 -17.64 12.83
CA PHE A 359 50.81 -16.39 13.09
C PHE A 359 51.42 -15.71 11.86
N SER A 360 51.59 -16.44 10.74
CA SER A 360 52.12 -15.84 9.51
C SER A 360 50.98 -15.36 8.61
N THR A 361 50.83 -14.04 8.55
CA THR A 361 49.90 -13.38 7.61
C THR A 361 50.19 -13.75 6.16
N TRP A 362 51.46 -13.95 5.81
CA TRP A 362 51.91 -14.32 4.48
C TRP A 362 51.53 -15.76 4.09
N ILE A 363 51.65 -16.72 5.03
CA ILE A 363 51.24 -18.12 4.78
C ILE A 363 49.73 -18.19 4.61
N ARG A 364 48.98 -17.45 5.43
CA ARG A 364 47.51 -17.40 5.34
C ARG A 364 47.02 -16.83 4.01
N THR A 365 47.61 -15.73 3.52
CA THR A 365 47.25 -15.17 2.21
C THR A 365 47.65 -16.08 1.06
N PHE A 366 48.80 -16.75 1.15
CA PHE A 366 49.24 -17.72 0.15
C PHE A 366 48.31 -18.94 0.07
N LEU A 367 47.93 -19.53 1.21
CA LEU A 367 46.97 -20.64 1.26
C LEU A 367 45.58 -20.22 0.75
N TRP A 368 45.13 -19.02 1.09
CA TRP A 368 43.85 -18.48 0.60
C TRP A 368 43.88 -18.30 -0.92
N SER A 369 45.00 -17.81 -1.47
CA SER A 369 45.21 -17.70 -2.91
C SER A 369 45.18 -19.08 -3.61
N ILE A 370 45.91 -20.07 -3.07
CA ILE A 370 45.90 -21.44 -3.59
C ILE A 370 44.50 -22.04 -3.55
N TRP A 371 43.78 -21.85 -2.45
CA TRP A 371 42.40 -22.33 -2.31
C TRP A 371 41.50 -21.72 -3.38
N HIS A 372 41.58 -20.41 -3.61
CA HIS A 372 40.81 -19.75 -4.67
C HIS A 372 41.20 -20.25 -6.05
N VAL A 373 42.48 -20.38 -6.37
CA VAL A 373 42.93 -20.90 -7.67
C VAL A 373 42.46 -22.34 -7.87
N ALA A 374 42.54 -23.18 -6.84
CA ALA A 374 42.04 -24.55 -6.88
C ALA A 374 40.51 -24.58 -7.02
N TRP A 375 39.80 -23.72 -6.31
CA TRP A 375 38.34 -23.59 -6.40
C TRP A 375 37.90 -23.13 -7.79
N PHE A 376 38.53 -22.08 -8.35
CA PHE A 376 38.32 -21.63 -9.72
C PHE A 376 38.66 -22.74 -10.73
N GLY A 377 39.74 -23.48 -10.50
CA GLY A 377 40.11 -24.64 -11.33
C GLY A 377 39.08 -25.76 -11.27
N ILE A 378 38.54 -26.07 -10.10
CA ILE A 378 37.47 -27.07 -9.91
C ILE A 378 36.19 -26.60 -10.61
N VAL A 379 35.77 -25.35 -10.40
CA VAL A 379 34.56 -24.78 -11.01
C VAL A 379 34.65 -24.78 -12.53
N THR A 380 35.82 -24.50 -13.11
CA THR A 380 36.02 -24.47 -14.57
C THR A 380 36.22 -25.85 -15.19
N LYS A 381 36.81 -26.81 -14.47
CA LYS A 381 37.05 -28.18 -14.98
C LYS A 381 35.87 -29.12 -14.78
N THR A 382 35.04 -28.88 -13.76
CA THR A 382 33.79 -29.62 -13.58
C THR A 382 32.69 -29.00 -14.44
N PRO A 383 31.69 -29.78 -14.89
CA PRO A 383 30.59 -29.26 -15.69
C PRO A 383 29.65 -28.36 -14.88
N ILE A 384 30.00 -27.95 -13.65
CA ILE A 384 29.21 -27.06 -12.80
C ILE A 384 29.07 -25.68 -13.45
N TYR A 385 30.14 -25.16 -14.07
CA TYR A 385 30.07 -23.91 -14.82
C TYR A 385 29.19 -24.03 -16.08
N ASN A 386 29.28 -25.15 -16.80
CA ASN A 386 28.45 -25.40 -17.97
C ASN A 386 26.98 -25.67 -17.60
N SER A 387 26.69 -26.41 -16.53
CA SER A 387 25.34 -26.57 -15.97
C SER A 387 24.79 -25.25 -15.43
N TRP A 388 25.63 -24.38 -14.87
CA TRP A 388 25.24 -23.04 -14.42
C TRP A 388 24.95 -22.10 -15.60
N LEU A 389 25.70 -22.23 -16.70
CA LEU A 389 25.44 -21.54 -17.98
C LEU A 389 24.19 -22.08 -18.69
N ASP A 390 23.97 -23.40 -18.69
CA ASP A 390 22.76 -24.04 -19.23
C ASP A 390 21.52 -23.74 -18.37
N MET A 391 21.69 -23.50 -17.06
CA MET A 391 20.63 -22.98 -16.19
C MET A 391 20.31 -21.50 -16.47
N GLY A 392 21.09 -20.79 -17.29
CA GLY A 392 20.70 -19.49 -17.85
C GLY A 392 20.43 -18.39 -16.84
N LEU A 393 20.97 -18.47 -15.62
CA LEU A 393 20.80 -17.45 -14.58
C LEU A 393 21.76 -16.27 -14.82
N THR A 394 21.53 -15.57 -15.94
CA THR A 394 22.12 -14.24 -16.15
C THR A 394 21.63 -13.30 -15.05
N SER A 395 22.48 -12.43 -14.52
CA SER A 395 22.12 -11.44 -13.48
C SER A 395 20.85 -10.66 -13.82
N ASP A 396 20.60 -10.43 -15.11
CA ASP A 396 19.39 -9.74 -15.60
C ASP A 396 18.13 -10.62 -15.50
N SER A 397 18.23 -11.94 -15.73
CA SER A 397 17.12 -12.88 -15.53
C SER A 397 16.76 -13.04 -14.05
N VAL A 398 17.76 -13.07 -13.15
CA VAL A 398 17.55 -13.14 -11.70
C VAL A 398 16.93 -11.83 -11.19
N TYR A 399 17.40 -10.69 -11.68
CA TYR A 399 16.83 -9.38 -11.37
C TYR A 399 15.39 -9.25 -11.87
N LYS A 400 15.10 -9.65 -13.11
CA LYS A 400 13.73 -9.67 -13.66
C LYS A 400 12.83 -10.66 -12.94
N HIS A 401 13.34 -11.82 -12.54
CA HIS A 401 12.57 -12.79 -11.76
C HIS A 401 12.29 -12.28 -10.35
N ALA A 402 13.27 -11.65 -9.69
CA ALA A 402 13.08 -10.99 -8.40
C ALA A 402 12.06 -9.86 -8.50
N ILE A 403 12.12 -9.02 -9.55
CA ILE A 403 11.11 -7.97 -9.79
C ILE A 403 9.73 -8.58 -10.03
N SER A 404 9.62 -9.64 -10.82
CA SER A 404 8.34 -10.31 -11.11
C SER A 404 7.73 -10.98 -9.87
N VAL A 405 8.56 -11.56 -9.00
CA VAL A 405 8.09 -12.14 -7.73
C VAL A 405 7.69 -11.01 -6.78
N THR A 406 8.44 -9.92 -6.74
CA THR A 406 8.11 -8.73 -5.93
C THR A 406 6.84 -8.05 -6.43
N SER A 407 6.58 -8.02 -7.74
CA SER A 407 5.35 -7.49 -8.31
C SER A 407 4.16 -8.40 -8.03
N LYS A 408 4.33 -9.73 -8.13
CA LYS A 408 3.28 -10.69 -7.76
C LYS A 408 2.93 -10.68 -6.28
N LEU A 409 3.91 -10.42 -5.42
CA LEU A 409 3.71 -10.21 -3.98
C LEU A 409 3.12 -8.83 -3.65
N LYS A 410 3.13 -7.90 -4.61
CA LYS A 410 2.50 -6.59 -4.50
C LYS A 410 1.05 -6.59 -5.03
N ASP A 411 0.73 -7.54 -5.92
CA ASP A 411 -0.60 -7.77 -6.48
C ASP A 411 -1.43 -8.83 -5.69
N GLN A 412 -0.83 -9.48 -4.69
CA GLN A 412 -1.52 -10.24 -3.63
C GLN A 412 -1.62 -9.38 -2.37
#